data_AF-A0A7J8K8G3-F1
#
_entry.id   AF-A0A7J8K8G3-F1
#
_cell.length_a   1.000
_cell.length_b   1.000
_cell.length_c   1.000
_cell.angle_alpha   90.00
_cell.angle_beta   90.00
_cell.angle_gamma   90.00
#
_symmetry.space_group_name_H-M   'P 1'
#
loop_
_entity.id
_entity.type
_entity.pdbx_description
1 polymer ?
#
loop_
_entity_poly.entity_id
_entity_poly.type
_entity_poly.pdbx_seq_one_letter_code
_entity_poly.pdbx_strand_id
1 'polypeptide(L)'
;MALVSINELPENILLEVFTHVPARHLLRCRWVCSLWRDLIDVATLWKRKSLRKGFITEDWNEPVADWKIFFFLCSLRRNLLRNPCAEEDMTSWQIDSNGGNHWKVESLPGDYGTDFPDSKVKKYFVTSFDLCLKSQMVDLKAEGYWEELLDTFRPDIVVKDWFAARADCGCTYRIQVQLVSADYIALASFEPPPVTIEQWNDASWREVSHTFSDYPPGVRHILFQHGGKDTQFWAGWYGPRVTNSSIIISPKTARNPAPPSAQPEMMRE
;
A
#
# COMPACT_ATOMS: atom_id res chain seq x y z
N MET A 1 -5.09 54.49 -9.83
CA MET A 1 -4.78 53.23 -9.10
C MET A 1 -3.76 52.48 -9.94
N ALA A 2 -2.58 52.17 -9.40
CA ALA A 2 -1.63 51.32 -10.13
C ALA A 2 -2.25 49.92 -10.22
N LEU A 3 -2.42 49.41 -11.44
CA LEU A 3 -2.76 48.01 -11.69
C LEU A 3 -1.51 47.18 -11.40
N VAL A 4 -1.30 46.83 -10.13
CA VAL A 4 -0.20 45.94 -9.73
C VAL A 4 -0.52 44.55 -10.25
N SER A 5 0.37 44.02 -11.09
CA SER A 5 0.25 42.65 -11.57
C SER A 5 0.72 41.69 -10.50
N ILE A 6 0.05 40.55 -10.31
CA ILE A 6 0.48 39.52 -9.36
C ILE A 6 1.93 39.07 -9.65
N ASN A 7 2.36 39.13 -10.92
CA ASN A 7 3.69 38.74 -11.35
C ASN A 7 4.79 39.73 -10.93
N GLU A 8 4.43 40.90 -10.39
CA GLU A 8 5.38 41.89 -9.85
C GLU A 8 5.68 41.61 -8.37
N LEU A 9 4.97 40.67 -7.74
CA LEU A 9 5.26 40.26 -6.37
C LEU A 9 6.60 39.51 -6.30
N PRO A 10 7.35 39.62 -5.18
CA PRO A 10 8.56 38.84 -4.98
C PRO A 10 8.28 37.34 -5.09
N GLU A 11 9.21 36.58 -5.66
CA GLU A 11 9.08 35.12 -5.87
C GLU A 11 8.70 34.38 -4.58
N ASN A 12 9.26 34.79 -3.43
CA ASN A 12 8.93 34.18 -2.15
C ASN A 12 7.44 34.32 -1.77
N ILE A 13 6.81 35.44 -2.14
CA ILE A 13 5.38 35.68 -1.93
C ILE A 13 4.56 34.85 -2.91
N LEU A 14 4.97 34.76 -4.18
CA LEU A 14 4.33 33.89 -5.17
C LEU A 14 4.38 32.42 -4.76
N LEU A 15 5.53 31.94 -4.28
CA LEU A 15 5.68 30.59 -3.72
C LEU A 15 4.71 30.38 -2.56
N GLU A 16 4.63 31.35 -1.65
CA GLU A 16 3.69 31.28 -0.52
C GLU A 16 2.25 31.16 -1.01
N VAL A 17 1.82 32.02 -1.95
CA VAL A 17 0.49 31.95 -2.59
C VAL A 17 0.26 30.57 -3.21
N PHE A 18 1.23 30.03 -3.95
CA PHE A 18 1.12 28.68 -4.53
C PHE A 18 1.03 27.57 -3.48
N THR A 19 1.51 27.77 -2.24
CA THR A 19 1.29 26.77 -1.18
C THR A 19 -0.19 26.59 -0.84
N HIS A 20 -1.02 27.61 -1.03
CA HIS A 20 -2.46 27.56 -0.77
C HIS A 20 -3.27 26.91 -1.90
N VAL A 21 -2.73 26.87 -3.12
CA VAL A 21 -3.44 26.32 -4.30
C VAL A 21 -3.42 24.79 -4.27
N PRO A 22 -4.52 24.07 -4.56
CA PRO A 22 -4.51 22.62 -4.68
C PRO A 22 -3.45 22.12 -5.66
N ALA A 23 -2.69 21.07 -5.30
CA ALA A 23 -1.56 20.60 -6.09
C ALA A 23 -1.92 20.22 -7.54
N ARG A 24 -3.09 19.62 -7.76
CA ARG A 24 -3.60 19.32 -9.11
C ARG A 24 -3.85 20.59 -9.94
N HIS A 25 -4.26 21.69 -9.32
CA HIS A 25 -4.46 22.97 -10.00
C HIS A 25 -3.12 23.66 -10.30
N LEU A 26 -2.11 23.52 -9.43
CA LEU A 26 -0.77 24.01 -9.72
C LEU A 26 -0.20 23.41 -11.02
N LEU A 27 -0.49 22.14 -11.31
CA LEU A 27 -0.08 21.54 -12.59
C LEU A 27 -0.67 22.26 -13.81
N ARG A 28 -1.86 22.86 -13.68
CA ARG A 28 -2.49 23.71 -14.71
C ARG A 28 -1.91 25.13 -14.71
N CYS A 29 -1.56 25.66 -13.54
CA CYS A 29 -0.92 26.96 -13.38
C CYS A 29 0.46 27.05 -14.09
N ARG A 30 1.13 25.92 -14.34
CA ARG A 30 2.37 25.84 -15.16
C ARG A 30 2.21 26.36 -16.60
N TRP A 31 0.98 26.47 -17.10
CA TRP A 31 0.68 26.94 -18.45
C TRP A 31 0.34 28.43 -18.52
N VAL A 32 0.27 29.12 -17.38
CA VAL A 32 -0.09 30.55 -17.32
C VAL A 32 1.03 31.42 -17.91
N CYS A 33 2.27 31.23 -17.44
CA CYS A 33 3.47 31.89 -17.98
C CYS A 33 4.73 31.11 -17.56
N SER A 34 5.90 31.49 -18.10
CA SER A 34 7.19 30.88 -17.76
C SER A 34 7.52 31.04 -16.27
N LEU A 35 7.35 32.24 -15.70
CA LEU A 35 7.60 32.51 -14.29
C LEU A 35 6.85 31.53 -13.37
N TRP A 36 5.57 31.30 -13.63
CA TRP A 36 4.77 30.39 -12.82
C TRP A 36 5.21 28.94 -12.98
N ARG A 37 5.57 28.52 -14.20
CA ARG A 37 6.10 27.19 -14.45
C ARG A 37 7.38 26.95 -13.64
N ASP A 38 8.31 27.89 -13.72
CA ASP A 38 9.62 27.79 -13.07
C ASP A 38 9.45 27.72 -11.56
N LEU A 39 8.64 28.61 -10.97
CA LEU A 39 8.33 28.58 -9.53
C LEU A 39 7.59 27.30 -9.10
N ILE A 40 6.73 26.75 -9.95
CA ILE A 40 5.98 25.52 -9.65
C ILE A 40 6.88 24.28 -9.72
N ASP A 41 7.93 24.28 -10.55
CA ASP A 41 8.83 23.14 -10.67
C ASP A 41 10.00 23.19 -9.66
N VAL A 42 10.17 24.30 -8.93
CA VAL A 42 11.14 24.40 -7.84
C VAL A 42 10.75 23.52 -6.64
N ALA A 43 11.74 22.78 -6.12
CA ALA A 43 11.59 21.88 -4.97
C ALA A 43 11.08 22.57 -3.68
N THR A 44 11.47 23.83 -3.44
CA THR A 44 11.09 24.58 -2.23
C THR A 44 9.58 24.76 -2.10
N LEU A 45 8.85 24.92 -3.21
CA LEU A 45 7.39 25.00 -3.19
C LEU A 45 6.78 23.74 -2.58
N TRP A 46 7.18 22.58 -3.11
CA TRP A 46 6.64 21.29 -2.70
C TRP A 46 7.09 20.91 -1.28
N LYS A 47 8.32 21.25 -0.88
CA LYS A 47 8.78 21.11 0.50
C LYS A 47 7.93 21.93 1.47
N ARG A 48 7.65 23.21 1.17
CA ARG A 48 6.76 24.07 1.98
C ARG A 48 5.35 23.52 2.06
N LYS A 49 4.80 23.02 0.95
CA LYS A 49 3.49 22.37 0.93
C LYS A 49 3.46 21.11 1.78
N SER A 50 4.52 20.29 1.73
CA SER A 50 4.66 19.09 2.55
C SER A 50 4.73 19.41 4.04
N LEU A 51 5.52 20.42 4.44
CA LEU A 51 5.56 20.93 5.82
C LEU A 51 4.17 21.37 6.29
N ARG A 52 3.50 22.21 5.49
CA ARG A 52 2.18 22.76 5.82
C ARG A 52 1.09 21.69 5.94
N LYS A 53 1.20 20.61 5.16
CA LYS A 53 0.28 19.46 5.22
C LYS A 53 0.65 18.46 6.34
N GLY A 54 1.76 18.68 7.05
CA GLY A 54 2.24 17.78 8.09
C GLY A 54 2.83 16.47 7.55
N PHE A 55 3.21 16.43 6.27
CA PHE A 55 3.86 15.24 5.68
C PHE A 55 5.32 15.10 6.10
N ILE A 56 5.96 16.23 6.44
CA ILE A 56 7.33 16.31 6.94
C ILE A 56 7.39 17.30 8.11
N THR A 57 8.43 17.20 8.93
CA THR A 57 8.77 18.14 10.00
C THR A 57 9.91 19.08 9.57
N GLU A 58 10.19 20.12 10.36
CA GLU A 58 11.31 21.04 10.10
C GLU A 58 12.66 20.31 10.12
N ASP A 59 12.80 19.30 10.98
CA ASP A 59 14.00 18.45 11.12
C ASP A 59 14.11 17.34 10.06
N TRP A 60 13.39 17.45 8.95
CA TRP A 60 13.43 16.44 7.90
C TRP A 60 14.81 16.37 7.24
N ASN A 61 15.50 15.25 7.46
CA ASN A 61 16.88 15.02 7.00
C ASN A 61 17.01 13.91 5.94
N GLU A 62 15.91 13.26 5.53
CA GLU A 62 15.97 12.22 4.50
C GLU A 62 16.05 12.86 3.10
N PRO A 63 16.92 12.36 2.19
CA PRO A 63 16.98 12.85 0.82
C PRO A 63 15.69 12.52 0.07
N VAL A 64 15.18 13.48 -0.69
CA VAL A 64 14.00 13.32 -1.54
C VAL A 64 14.40 13.61 -2.99
N ALA A 65 14.30 12.60 -3.85
CA ALA A 65 14.69 12.72 -5.26
C ALA A 65 13.81 13.72 -6.02
N ASP A 66 12.50 13.68 -5.80
CA ASP A 66 11.53 14.60 -6.40
C ASP A 66 10.48 15.00 -5.36
N TRP A 67 10.52 16.25 -4.90
CA TRP A 67 9.61 16.77 -3.87
C TRP A 67 8.16 16.87 -4.33
N LYS A 68 7.92 17.07 -5.62
CA LYS A 68 6.59 17.14 -6.20
C LYS A 68 5.94 15.77 -6.14
N ILE A 69 6.68 14.74 -6.54
CA ILE A 69 6.19 13.36 -6.50
C ILE A 69 6.03 12.86 -5.08
N PHE A 70 7.00 13.14 -4.21
CA PHE A 70 6.87 12.86 -2.78
C PHE A 70 5.59 13.47 -2.21
N PHE A 71 5.30 14.75 -2.51
CA PHE A 71 4.08 15.40 -2.07
C PHE A 71 2.82 14.67 -2.55
N PHE A 72 2.76 14.31 -3.85
CA PHE A 72 1.62 13.59 -4.40
C PHE A 72 1.45 12.20 -3.76
N LEU A 73 2.52 11.43 -3.62
CA LEU A 73 2.51 10.12 -2.98
C LEU A 73 2.04 10.21 -1.52
N CYS A 74 2.55 11.16 -0.75
CA CYS A 74 2.08 11.42 0.62
C CYS A 74 0.59 11.80 0.64
N SER A 75 0.14 12.66 -0.27
CA SER A 75 -1.26 13.07 -0.33
C SER A 75 -2.23 11.95 -0.74
N LEU A 76 -1.75 10.98 -1.51
CA LEU A 76 -2.55 9.83 -1.97
C LEU A 76 -2.46 8.65 -0.99
N ARG A 77 -1.54 8.69 -0.03
CA ARG A 77 -1.24 7.57 0.87
C ARG A 77 -2.47 7.17 1.70
N ARG A 78 -2.99 5.99 1.42
CA ARG A 78 -4.09 5.33 2.13
C ARG A 78 -4.06 3.83 1.82
N ASN A 79 -4.85 3.05 2.56
CA ASN A 79 -5.10 1.66 2.18
C ASN A 79 -5.97 1.64 0.91
N LEU A 80 -5.50 0.94 -0.12
CA LEU A 80 -6.23 0.78 -1.38
C LEU A 80 -7.22 -0.38 -1.35
N LEU A 81 -7.12 -1.27 -0.36
CA LEU A 81 -8.11 -2.32 -0.14
C LEU A 81 -9.34 -1.76 0.56
N ARG A 82 -10.52 -2.08 0.02
CA ARG A 82 -11.82 -1.79 0.63
C ARG A 82 -12.23 -2.88 1.59
N ASN A 83 -12.92 -2.49 2.66
CA ASN A 83 -13.42 -3.38 3.71
C ASN A 83 -12.36 -4.39 4.22
N PRO A 84 -11.17 -3.92 4.68
CA PRO A 84 -10.08 -4.81 5.08
C PRO A 84 -10.34 -5.56 6.38
N CYS A 85 -11.25 -5.05 7.22
CA CYS A 85 -11.54 -5.57 8.56
C CYS A 85 -12.96 -6.16 8.70
N ALA A 86 -13.66 -6.45 7.61
CA ALA A 86 -15.01 -7.04 7.61
C ALA A 86 -16.11 -6.20 8.28
N GLU A 87 -15.95 -4.86 8.34
CA GLU A 87 -16.98 -3.99 8.91
C GLU A 87 -18.26 -3.97 8.06
N GLU A 88 -18.11 -4.16 6.75
CA GLU A 88 -19.19 -4.20 5.75
C GLU A 88 -19.45 -5.64 5.27
N ASP A 89 -19.34 -6.63 6.17
CA ASP A 89 -19.43 -8.06 5.88
C ASP A 89 -18.48 -8.47 4.75
N MET A 90 -18.95 -9.18 3.72
CA MET A 90 -18.17 -9.58 2.53
C MET A 90 -18.19 -8.54 1.40
N THR A 91 -18.74 -7.34 1.63
CA THR A 91 -18.84 -6.30 0.59
C THR A 91 -17.45 -5.89 0.09
N SER A 92 -17.36 -5.59 -1.20
CA SER A 92 -16.12 -5.23 -1.93
C SER A 92 -15.11 -6.36 -2.13
N TRP A 93 -15.38 -7.59 -1.66
CA TRP A 93 -14.55 -8.76 -1.92
C TRP A 93 -15.21 -9.67 -2.95
N GLN A 94 -14.45 -10.06 -3.97
CA GLN A 94 -14.86 -11.12 -4.88
C GLN A 94 -14.56 -12.47 -4.21
N ILE A 95 -15.56 -13.33 -4.10
CA ILE A 95 -15.37 -14.68 -3.56
C ILE A 95 -14.93 -15.58 -4.71
N ASP A 96 -13.69 -16.05 -4.65
CA ASP A 96 -13.11 -16.92 -5.69
C ASP A 96 -13.43 -18.39 -5.41
N SER A 97 -13.40 -18.78 -4.12
CA SER A 97 -13.77 -20.10 -3.62
C SER A 97 -14.49 -19.98 -2.30
N ASN A 98 -15.50 -20.81 -2.07
CA ASN A 98 -16.34 -20.75 -0.88
C ASN A 98 -16.66 -22.16 -0.35
N GLY A 99 -15.64 -22.96 -0.06
CA GLY A 99 -15.82 -24.34 0.40
C GLY A 99 -16.51 -24.48 1.77
N GLY A 100 -16.98 -25.68 2.09
CA GLY A 100 -17.51 -26.04 3.40
C GLY A 100 -18.71 -25.19 3.80
N ASN A 101 -18.71 -24.66 5.03
CA ASN A 101 -19.70 -23.71 5.53
C ASN A 101 -19.43 -22.26 5.11
N HIS A 102 -18.65 -22.06 4.05
CA HIS A 102 -18.38 -20.76 3.43
C HIS A 102 -17.57 -19.80 4.32
N TRP A 103 -17.21 -18.65 3.78
CA TRP A 103 -16.72 -17.51 4.55
C TRP A 103 -17.77 -17.03 5.55
N LYS A 104 -17.31 -16.63 6.74
CA LYS A 104 -18.11 -15.93 7.74
C LYS A 104 -17.34 -14.74 8.30
N VAL A 105 -18.09 -13.76 8.77
CA VAL A 105 -17.56 -12.62 9.51
C VAL A 105 -17.89 -12.80 10.98
N GLU A 106 -16.91 -12.57 11.84
CA GLU A 106 -17.03 -12.69 13.30
C GLU A 106 -16.33 -11.51 13.99
N SER A 107 -16.71 -11.26 15.24
CA SER A 107 -16.13 -10.20 16.07
C SER A 107 -14.93 -10.70 16.88
N LEU A 108 -14.00 -9.80 17.19
CA LEU A 108 -12.87 -10.06 18.07
C LEU A 108 -13.25 -9.95 19.56
N PRO A 109 -12.65 -10.77 20.45
CA PRO A 109 -11.88 -11.96 20.12
C PRO A 109 -12.80 -13.11 19.67
N GLY A 110 -12.33 -13.90 18.72
CA GLY A 110 -13.02 -15.11 18.28
C GLY A 110 -12.87 -16.26 19.27
N ASP A 111 -13.75 -17.27 19.18
CA ASP A 111 -13.66 -18.49 20.00
C ASP A 111 -12.26 -19.13 19.92
N TYR A 112 -11.65 -19.49 21.05
CA TYR A 112 -10.29 -20.04 21.10
C TYR A 112 -9.25 -19.16 20.38
N GLY A 113 -9.50 -17.85 20.29
CA GLY A 113 -8.61 -16.85 19.71
C GLY A 113 -7.99 -15.93 20.75
N THR A 114 -7.09 -15.07 20.28
CA THR A 114 -6.54 -13.94 21.04
C THR A 114 -7.04 -12.61 20.47
N ASP A 115 -6.96 -11.55 21.28
CA ASP A 115 -7.24 -10.19 20.82
C ASP A 115 -6.26 -9.75 19.73
N PHE A 116 -6.73 -8.88 18.83
CA PHE A 116 -5.87 -8.26 17.83
C PHE A 116 -5.01 -7.14 18.45
N PRO A 117 -3.73 -6.98 18.06
CA PRO A 117 -2.85 -5.96 18.64
C PRO A 117 -3.36 -4.52 18.55
N ASP A 118 -4.05 -4.16 17.46
CA ASP A 118 -4.71 -2.86 17.31
C ASP A 118 -6.17 -2.92 17.77
N SER A 119 -6.46 -2.27 18.89
CA SER A 119 -7.82 -2.17 19.45
C SER A 119 -8.87 -1.56 18.51
N LYS A 120 -8.49 -0.91 17.40
CA LYS A 120 -9.44 -0.39 16.40
C LYS A 120 -10.02 -1.48 15.50
N VAL A 121 -9.35 -2.62 15.36
CA VAL A 121 -9.84 -3.75 14.57
C VAL A 121 -10.85 -4.52 15.42
N LYS A 122 -12.09 -4.66 14.92
CA LYS A 122 -13.20 -5.27 15.68
C LYS A 122 -13.72 -6.57 15.10
N LYS A 123 -13.48 -6.83 13.82
CA LYS A 123 -13.96 -8.03 13.12
C LYS A 123 -12.87 -8.67 12.28
N TYR A 124 -13.13 -9.91 11.88
CA TYR A 124 -12.29 -10.67 10.96
C TYR A 124 -13.16 -11.54 10.04
N PHE A 125 -12.56 -11.99 8.95
CA PHE A 125 -13.10 -13.02 8.08
C PHE A 125 -12.56 -14.39 8.52
N VAL A 126 -13.39 -15.42 8.51
CA VAL A 126 -12.96 -16.80 8.84
C VAL A 126 -13.43 -17.79 7.78
N THR A 127 -12.55 -18.72 7.48
CA THR A 127 -12.76 -19.78 6.49
C THR A 127 -13.26 -21.08 7.14
N SER A 128 -13.76 -21.98 6.32
CA SER A 128 -14.29 -23.28 6.75
C SER A 128 -13.26 -24.42 6.56
N PHE A 129 -13.74 -25.66 6.46
CA PHE A 129 -12.92 -26.87 6.32
C PHE A 129 -12.48 -27.17 4.88
N ASP A 130 -13.18 -26.64 3.89
CA ASP A 130 -12.73 -26.65 2.49
C ASP A 130 -12.23 -25.26 2.08
N LEU A 131 -11.47 -25.24 0.98
CA LEU A 131 -10.78 -24.04 0.51
C LEU A 131 -11.74 -22.87 0.30
N CYS A 132 -11.47 -21.79 1.02
CA CYS A 132 -12.12 -20.51 0.87
C CYS A 132 -11.08 -19.48 0.42
N LEU A 133 -11.37 -18.75 -0.66
CA LEU A 133 -10.51 -17.72 -1.23
C LEU A 133 -11.35 -16.50 -1.56
N LYS A 134 -10.79 -15.31 -1.33
CA LYS A 134 -11.37 -14.04 -1.78
C LYS A 134 -10.31 -13.11 -2.33
N SER A 135 -10.70 -12.27 -3.27
CA SER A 135 -9.81 -11.33 -3.94
C SER A 135 -10.39 -9.93 -4.07
N GLN A 136 -9.50 -8.97 -4.32
CA GLN A 136 -9.83 -7.63 -4.76
C GLN A 136 -8.81 -7.18 -5.81
N MET A 137 -9.30 -6.64 -6.92
CA MET A 137 -8.49 -6.02 -7.96
C MET A 137 -8.50 -4.51 -7.76
N VAL A 138 -7.33 -3.92 -7.51
CA VAL A 138 -7.16 -2.48 -7.36
C VAL A 138 -6.76 -1.87 -8.70
N ASP A 139 -7.53 -0.89 -9.19
CA ASP A 139 -7.16 -0.04 -10.32
C ASP A 139 -6.38 1.17 -9.81
N LEU A 140 -5.05 1.18 -10.07
CA LEU A 140 -4.17 2.23 -9.56
C LEU A 140 -4.48 3.60 -10.18
N LYS A 141 -4.93 3.65 -11.43
CA LYS A 141 -5.28 4.90 -12.12
C LYS A 141 -6.55 5.50 -11.53
N ALA A 142 -7.55 4.67 -11.28
CA ALA A 142 -8.77 5.08 -10.58
C ALA A 142 -8.47 5.59 -9.16
N GLU A 143 -7.49 4.98 -8.48
CA GLU A 143 -7.02 5.43 -7.15
C GLU A 143 -6.10 6.68 -7.21
N GLY A 144 -5.81 7.21 -8.40
CA GLY A 144 -5.13 8.48 -8.61
C GLY A 144 -3.63 8.39 -8.89
N TYR A 145 -3.09 7.18 -9.05
CA TYR A 145 -1.71 6.94 -9.45
C TYR A 145 -1.62 6.87 -10.98
N TRP A 146 -1.07 7.91 -11.60
CA TRP A 146 -1.00 8.02 -13.05
C TRP A 146 0.12 7.15 -13.64
N GLU A 147 0.03 6.90 -14.95
CA GLU A 147 0.86 5.93 -15.66
C GLU A 147 2.35 6.28 -15.61
N GLU A 148 2.69 7.53 -15.86
CA GLU A 148 4.08 7.99 -15.86
C GLU A 148 4.74 7.87 -14.48
N LEU A 149 3.97 8.02 -13.39
CA LEU A 149 4.45 7.79 -12.03
C LEU A 149 4.81 6.31 -11.82
N LEU A 150 3.91 5.42 -12.22
CA LEU A 150 4.08 3.98 -12.05
C LEU A 150 5.17 3.43 -12.97
N ASP A 151 5.36 3.98 -14.16
CA ASP A 151 6.33 3.48 -15.13
C ASP A 151 7.74 4.03 -14.88
N THR A 152 7.84 5.30 -14.47
CA THR A 152 9.14 6.00 -14.31
C THR A 152 9.66 5.93 -12.88
N PHE A 153 8.81 6.32 -11.91
CA PHE A 153 9.23 6.46 -10.51
C PHE A 153 9.14 5.14 -9.76
N ARG A 154 8.16 4.30 -10.13
CA ARG A 154 7.97 2.97 -9.57
C ARG A 154 7.99 2.99 -8.03
N PRO A 155 7.10 3.78 -7.39
CA PRO A 155 7.07 3.89 -5.94
C PRO A 155 6.80 2.52 -5.30
N ASP A 156 7.43 2.26 -4.15
CA ASP A 156 7.30 0.99 -3.45
C ASP A 156 5.83 0.68 -3.15
N ILE A 157 5.40 -0.55 -3.45
CA ILE A 157 4.04 -1.04 -3.19
C ILE A 157 4.13 -1.96 -1.99
N VAL A 158 3.65 -1.50 -0.84
CA VAL A 158 3.70 -2.22 0.43
C VAL A 158 2.38 -2.95 0.64
N VAL A 159 2.47 -4.26 0.82
CA VAL A 159 1.35 -5.15 1.07
C VAL A 159 1.50 -5.73 2.46
N LYS A 160 0.41 -5.74 3.21
CA LYS A 160 0.33 -6.41 4.51
C LYS A 160 -0.97 -7.20 4.61
N ASP A 161 -0.91 -8.30 5.35
CA ASP A 161 -2.09 -9.03 5.77
C ASP A 161 -1.86 -9.66 7.15
N TRP A 162 -2.94 -9.92 7.87
CA TRP A 162 -2.88 -10.56 9.18
C TRP A 162 -3.73 -11.82 9.18
N PHE A 163 -3.16 -12.89 9.75
CA PHE A 163 -3.88 -14.15 9.90
C PHE A 163 -3.64 -14.81 11.26
N ALA A 164 -4.60 -15.61 11.70
CA ALA A 164 -4.52 -16.41 12.92
C ALA A 164 -5.27 -17.74 12.76
N ALA A 165 -4.84 -18.74 13.51
CA ALA A 165 -5.59 -19.98 13.71
C ALA A 165 -6.45 -19.88 14.99
N ARG A 166 -7.31 -20.87 15.20
CA ARG A 166 -7.87 -21.15 16.53
C ARG A 166 -6.87 -21.98 17.33
N ALA A 167 -6.84 -21.84 18.66
CA ALA A 167 -5.98 -22.66 19.50
C ALA A 167 -6.34 -24.16 19.41
N ASP A 168 -7.63 -24.47 19.27
CA ASP A 168 -8.17 -25.84 19.26
C ASP A 168 -8.22 -26.48 17.86
N CYS A 169 -7.78 -25.81 16.79
CA CYS A 169 -7.76 -26.38 15.44
C CYS A 169 -6.60 -25.85 14.60
N GLY A 170 -5.96 -26.76 13.85
CA GLY A 170 -4.96 -26.38 12.86
C GLY A 170 -5.59 -25.85 11.57
N CYS A 171 -4.83 -25.04 10.83
CA CYS A 171 -5.32 -24.45 9.59
C CYS A 171 -4.18 -24.15 8.61
N THR A 172 -4.48 -24.07 7.32
CA THR A 172 -3.54 -23.64 6.28
C THR A 172 -3.99 -22.31 5.68
N TYR A 173 -3.14 -21.29 5.81
CA TYR A 173 -3.30 -19.96 5.21
C TYR A 173 -2.49 -19.84 3.92
N ARG A 174 -3.02 -19.05 2.97
CA ARG A 174 -2.34 -18.67 1.73
C ARG A 174 -2.65 -17.24 1.32
N ILE A 175 -1.68 -16.62 0.65
CA ILE A 175 -1.78 -15.29 0.04
C ILE A 175 -1.08 -15.30 -1.31
N GLN A 176 -1.68 -14.60 -2.27
CA GLN A 176 -1.09 -14.31 -3.56
C GLN A 176 -1.36 -12.85 -3.89
N VAL A 177 -0.31 -12.10 -4.23
CA VAL A 177 -0.44 -10.75 -4.75
C VAL A 177 0.30 -10.62 -6.06
N GLN A 178 -0.35 -10.03 -7.06
CA GLN A 178 0.23 -9.82 -8.37
C GLN A 178 0.17 -8.34 -8.76
N LEU A 179 1.27 -7.84 -9.30
CA LEU A 179 1.29 -6.58 -10.05
C LEU A 179 0.93 -6.89 -11.49
N VAL A 180 -0.09 -6.21 -12.02
CA VAL A 180 -0.76 -6.62 -13.25
C VAL A 180 -0.78 -5.46 -14.25
N SER A 181 -0.55 -5.77 -15.52
CA SER A 181 -0.56 -4.80 -16.61
C SER A 181 -1.97 -4.29 -16.98
N ALA A 182 -2.05 -3.38 -17.95
CA ALA A 182 -3.33 -2.96 -18.54
C ALA A 182 -4.09 -4.12 -19.20
N ASP A 183 -3.36 -5.07 -19.79
CA ASP A 183 -3.90 -6.24 -20.49
C ASP A 183 -4.12 -7.45 -19.55
N TYR A 184 -4.13 -7.21 -18.24
CA TYR A 184 -4.31 -8.24 -17.20
C TYR A 184 -3.21 -9.33 -17.16
N ILE A 185 -1.98 -8.98 -17.60
CA ILE A 185 -0.83 -9.88 -17.55
C ILE A 185 -0.07 -9.63 -16.23
N ALA A 186 0.24 -10.70 -15.49
CA ALA A 186 1.06 -10.61 -14.28
C ALA A 186 2.51 -10.22 -14.63
N LEU A 187 2.99 -9.10 -14.09
CA LEU A 187 4.33 -8.56 -14.29
C LEU A 187 5.28 -8.91 -13.13
N ALA A 188 4.74 -9.02 -11.92
CA ALA A 188 5.44 -9.48 -10.73
C ALA A 188 4.45 -10.16 -9.80
N SER A 189 4.93 -11.09 -8.96
CA SER A 189 4.09 -11.81 -8.02
C SER A 189 4.78 -12.04 -6.69
N PHE A 190 3.98 -12.06 -5.63
CA PHE A 190 4.33 -12.50 -4.30
C PHE A 190 3.37 -13.62 -3.92
N GLU A 191 3.90 -14.85 -3.90
CA GLU A 191 3.14 -16.06 -3.56
C GLU A 191 4.04 -16.95 -2.68
N PRO A 192 4.16 -16.63 -1.38
CA PRO A 192 4.92 -17.48 -0.48
C PRO A 192 4.24 -18.86 -0.36
N PRO A 193 5.00 -19.92 -0.02
CA PRO A 193 4.40 -21.22 0.28
C PRO A 193 3.29 -21.10 1.34
N PRO A 194 2.19 -21.88 1.24
CA PRO A 194 1.13 -21.87 2.24
C PRO A 194 1.68 -22.13 3.65
N VAL A 195 1.15 -21.39 4.62
CA VAL A 195 1.56 -21.51 6.02
C VAL A 195 0.56 -22.38 6.75
N THR A 196 1.02 -23.52 7.28
CA THR A 196 0.21 -24.41 8.11
C THR A 196 0.53 -24.18 9.59
N ILE A 197 -0.51 -24.00 10.40
CA ILE A 197 -0.45 -23.92 11.85
C ILE A 197 -1.10 -25.20 12.40
N GLU A 198 -0.41 -25.88 13.30
CA GLU A 198 -0.89 -27.11 13.93
C GLU A 198 -1.96 -26.83 15.00
N GLN A 199 -2.73 -27.87 15.35
CA GLN A 199 -3.65 -27.82 16.49
C GLN A 199 -2.89 -27.60 17.81
N TRP A 200 -3.54 -27.02 18.82
CA TRP A 200 -2.97 -26.70 20.12
C TRP A 200 -1.86 -25.65 20.02
N ASN A 201 -2.11 -24.63 19.20
CA ASN A 201 -1.25 -23.47 19.00
C ASN A 201 -1.63 -22.31 19.95
N ASP A 202 -0.84 -21.24 19.91
CA ASP A 202 -1.01 -20.05 20.73
C ASP A 202 -2.13 -19.09 20.27
N ALA A 203 -2.78 -19.38 19.13
CA ALA A 203 -3.77 -18.55 18.46
C ALA A 203 -3.32 -17.10 18.24
N SER A 204 -2.01 -16.90 18.07
CA SER A 204 -1.42 -15.57 17.87
C SER A 204 -1.70 -15.04 16.46
N TRP A 205 -2.00 -13.75 16.38
CA TRP A 205 -2.09 -13.03 15.10
C TRP A 205 -0.69 -12.81 14.51
N ARG A 206 -0.52 -13.19 13.24
CA ARG A 206 0.75 -13.08 12.50
C ARG A 206 0.59 -12.11 11.34
N GLU A 207 1.51 -11.15 11.22
CA GLU A 207 1.60 -10.26 10.07
C GLU A 207 2.43 -10.94 8.96
N VAL A 208 1.93 -10.91 7.73
CA VAL A 208 2.74 -11.09 6.53
C VAL A 208 2.91 -9.72 5.86
N SER A 209 4.13 -9.38 5.46
CA SER A 209 4.44 -8.12 4.79
C SER A 209 5.35 -8.37 3.59
N HIS A 210 5.05 -7.71 2.48
CA HIS A 210 5.88 -7.73 1.28
C HIS A 210 5.91 -6.34 0.65
N THR A 211 7.06 -5.95 0.10
CA THR A 211 7.22 -4.69 -0.62
C THR A 211 7.72 -5.00 -2.02
N PHE A 212 6.93 -4.62 -3.03
CA PHE A 212 7.42 -4.59 -4.40
C PHE A 212 8.20 -3.30 -4.62
N SER A 213 9.50 -3.44 -4.85
CA SER A 213 10.42 -2.36 -5.25
C SER A 213 10.97 -2.67 -6.64
N ASP A 214 11.31 -1.62 -7.40
CA ASP A 214 11.94 -1.74 -8.73
C ASP A 214 11.21 -2.69 -9.71
N TYR A 215 9.89 -2.78 -9.59
CA TYR A 215 9.05 -3.62 -10.46
C TYR A 215 9.13 -3.17 -11.94
N PRO A 216 8.76 -4.04 -12.91
CA PRO A 216 8.72 -3.64 -14.31
C PRO A 216 7.74 -2.47 -14.55
N PRO A 217 8.01 -1.58 -15.51
CA PRO A 217 7.02 -0.62 -15.95
C PRO A 217 5.78 -1.33 -16.52
N GLY A 218 4.66 -0.62 -16.61
CA GLY A 218 3.41 -1.12 -17.16
C GLY A 218 2.40 -1.63 -16.12
N VAL A 219 2.73 -1.57 -14.83
CA VAL A 219 1.78 -1.92 -13.75
C VAL A 219 0.61 -0.94 -13.76
N ARG A 220 -0.62 -1.49 -13.79
CA ARG A 220 -1.88 -0.72 -13.76
C ARG A 220 -2.85 -1.23 -12.71
N HIS A 221 -2.76 -2.52 -12.38
CA HIS A 221 -3.62 -3.12 -11.37
C HIS A 221 -2.80 -3.90 -10.34
N ILE A 222 -3.42 -4.14 -9.18
CA ILE A 222 -2.89 -5.06 -8.17
C ILE A 222 -4.00 -6.06 -7.84
N LEU A 223 -3.74 -7.34 -8.09
CA LEU A 223 -4.60 -8.41 -7.62
C LEU A 223 -4.12 -8.85 -6.24
N PHE A 224 -4.99 -8.76 -5.24
CA PHE A 224 -4.75 -9.32 -3.91
C PHE A 224 -5.73 -10.46 -3.67
N GLN A 225 -5.23 -11.65 -3.36
CA GLN A 225 -6.02 -12.82 -3.01
C GLN A 225 -5.46 -13.47 -1.76
N HIS A 226 -6.34 -13.91 -0.86
CA HIS A 226 -5.95 -14.69 0.31
C HIS A 226 -7.06 -15.63 0.76
N GLY A 227 -6.72 -16.52 1.69
CA GLY A 227 -7.68 -17.40 2.35
C GLY A 227 -7.01 -18.69 2.80
N GLY A 228 -7.77 -19.78 2.77
CA GLY A 228 -7.30 -21.06 3.26
C GLY A 228 -8.42 -21.98 3.69
N LYS A 229 -8.06 -22.94 4.55
CA LYS A 229 -8.97 -23.92 5.13
C LYS A 229 -8.43 -24.50 6.43
N ASP A 230 -9.26 -25.22 7.17
CA ASP A 230 -8.81 -26.00 8.33
C ASP A 230 -7.95 -27.21 7.91
N THR A 231 -7.34 -27.88 8.90
CA THR A 231 -6.64 -29.17 8.69
C THR A 231 -7.38 -30.37 9.27
N GLN A 232 -8.44 -30.16 10.04
CA GLN A 232 -9.15 -31.23 10.79
C GLN A 232 -10.45 -31.69 10.10
N PHE A 233 -10.87 -31.02 9.04
CA PHE A 233 -12.13 -31.25 8.34
C PHE A 233 -13.36 -31.15 9.27
N TRP A 234 -13.36 -30.18 10.17
CA TRP A 234 -14.45 -29.98 11.12
C TRP A 234 -15.50 -29.02 10.56
N ALA A 235 -16.76 -29.48 10.56
CA ALA A 235 -17.88 -28.65 10.15
C ALA A 235 -17.93 -27.36 10.98
N GLY A 236 -18.07 -26.21 10.32
CA GLY A 236 -18.02 -24.88 10.93
C GLY A 236 -16.87 -24.02 10.41
N TRP A 237 -16.41 -23.09 11.24
CA TRP A 237 -15.41 -22.07 10.89
C TRP A 237 -14.13 -22.27 11.69
N TYR A 238 -13.36 -23.26 11.25
CA TYR A 238 -12.13 -23.70 11.89
C TYR A 238 -10.87 -23.42 11.05
N GLY A 239 -11.02 -22.84 9.86
CA GLY A 239 -9.89 -22.45 9.01
C GLY A 239 -9.21 -21.16 9.48
N PRO A 240 -8.23 -20.63 8.72
CA PRO A 240 -7.60 -19.36 9.07
C PRO A 240 -8.62 -18.22 9.17
N ARG A 241 -8.34 -17.36 10.15
CA ARG A 241 -8.93 -16.04 10.34
C ARG A 241 -8.03 -15.02 9.66
N VAL A 242 -8.59 -14.07 8.93
CA VAL A 242 -7.84 -13.01 8.24
C VAL A 242 -8.50 -11.65 8.45
N THR A 243 -7.71 -10.60 8.65
CA THR A 243 -8.21 -9.22 8.83
C THR A 243 -7.11 -8.20 8.59
N ASN A 244 -7.47 -6.91 8.62
CA ASN A 244 -6.53 -5.79 8.56
C ASN A 244 -5.57 -5.83 7.34
N SER A 245 -6.05 -6.36 6.23
CA SER A 245 -5.31 -6.41 4.96
C SER A 245 -5.05 -5.00 4.44
N SER A 246 -3.88 -4.74 3.86
CA SER A 246 -3.61 -3.44 3.25
C SER A 246 -2.68 -3.48 2.06
N ILE A 247 -2.92 -2.54 1.14
CA ILE A 247 -2.02 -2.17 0.05
C ILE A 247 -1.81 -0.67 0.15
N ILE A 248 -0.57 -0.23 0.30
CA ILE A 248 -0.21 1.18 0.42
C ILE A 248 0.96 1.48 -0.53
N ILE A 249 0.81 2.50 -1.37
CA ILE A 249 1.90 3.03 -2.19
C ILE A 249 2.74 3.98 -1.33
N SER A 250 4.01 3.67 -1.14
CA SER A 250 4.92 4.40 -0.27
C SER A 250 5.51 5.63 -0.98
N PRO A 251 5.63 6.77 -0.28
CA PRO A 251 6.38 7.94 -0.77
C PRO A 251 7.90 7.76 -0.65
N LYS A 252 8.35 6.76 0.13
CA LYS A 252 9.76 6.39 0.22
C LYS A 252 10.04 5.33 -0.82
N THR A 253 11.09 5.53 -1.61
CA THR A 253 11.67 4.48 -2.45
C THR A 253 12.91 3.98 -1.72
N ALA A 254 13.02 2.67 -1.49
CA ALA A 254 14.22 2.05 -0.96
C ALA A 254 15.39 2.06 -1.97
N ARG A 255 15.76 3.23 -2.52
CA ARG A 255 16.96 3.37 -3.33
C ARG A 255 18.16 3.51 -2.39
N ASN A 256 18.71 2.39 -1.97
CA ASN A 256 20.10 2.37 -1.52
C ASN A 256 20.98 2.79 -2.72
N PRO A 257 21.81 3.84 -2.62
CA PRO A 257 22.88 4.00 -3.60
C PRO A 257 23.80 2.79 -3.45
N ALA A 258 24.03 2.07 -4.55
CA ALA A 258 24.98 0.97 -4.57
C ALA A 258 26.33 1.45 -3.98
N PRO A 259 26.96 0.71 -3.07
CA PRO A 259 28.29 1.07 -2.61
C PRO A 259 29.25 1.08 -3.81
N PRO A 260 30.20 2.03 -3.87
CA PRO A 260 31.17 2.07 -4.94
C PRO A 260 31.90 0.73 -4.98
N SER A 261 31.89 0.08 -6.15
CA SER A 261 32.59 -1.16 -6.40
C SER A 261 34.03 -1.03 -5.93
N ALA A 262 34.41 -1.74 -4.87
CA ALA A 262 35.80 -1.86 -4.47
C ALA A 262 36.58 -2.47 -5.64
N GLN A 263 37.57 -1.74 -6.14
CA GLN A 263 38.54 -2.28 -7.09
C GLN A 263 39.27 -3.45 -6.42
N PRO A 264 39.60 -4.52 -7.15
CA PRO A 264 40.36 -5.63 -6.59
C PRO A 264 41.77 -5.15 -6.24
N GLU A 265 42.12 -5.20 -4.96
CA GLU A 265 43.49 -5.05 -4.49
C GLU A 265 44.35 -6.12 -5.16
N MET A 266 45.30 -5.65 -5.97
CA MET A 266 46.41 -6.47 -6.46
C MET A 266 47.22 -6.94 -5.25
N MET A 267 47.18 -8.25 -4.97
CA MET A 267 48.24 -8.90 -4.20
C MET A 267 49.57 -8.66 -4.92
N ARG A 268 50.47 -7.92 -4.28
CA ARG A 268 51.90 -7.95 -4.55
C ARG A 268 52.63 -8.39 -3.28
N GLU A 269 53.40 -9.46 -3.51
CA GLU A 269 54.50 -10.06 -2.75
C GLU A 269 54.16 -10.82 -1.45
#